data_AF-A0A945D0Q3-F1
#
_entry.id   AF-A0A945D0Q3-F1
#
_cell.length_a   1.000
_cell.length_b   1.000
_cell.length_c   1.000
_cell.angle_alpha   90.00
_cell.angle_beta   90.00
_cell.angle_gamma   90.00
#
_symmetry.space_group_name_H-M   'P 1'
#
loop_
_entity.id
_entity.type
_entity.pdbx_description
1 polymer ?
#
loop_
_entity_poly.entity_id
_entity_poly.type
_entity_poly.pdbx_seq_one_letter_code
_entity_poly.pdbx_strand_id
1 'polypeptide(L)'
;MSHDTTKSNKDFISYDLANWAANLTYEKLSPEAIHSAKLFLYDSLGCALGGSKQHDVEITLDHFKDMGGTGTCTVFGSGFKTDPVTAAFLNALCIRAMDYNDIYWKADPSHPSDIIPAPLSICEMNGLTGKDLILGDLLELRMWSNATLIGNSYFYATAWNPSGKVG
;
A
#
# COMPACT_ATOMS: atom_id res chain seq x y z
N MET A 1 -20.73 20.26 -12.61
CA MET A 1 -19.37 20.25 -13.19
C MET A 1 -19.52 20.02 -14.69
N SER A 2 -19.28 21.04 -15.52
CA SER A 2 -19.37 20.91 -16.98
C SER A 2 -18.12 20.20 -17.49
N HIS A 3 -18.29 19.05 -18.14
CA HIS A 3 -17.21 18.36 -18.82
C HIS A 3 -16.77 19.23 -20.01
N ASP A 4 -15.57 19.81 -19.94
CA ASP A 4 -14.99 20.57 -21.05
C ASP A 4 -14.55 19.58 -22.13
N THR A 5 -15.29 19.53 -23.24
CA THR A 5 -15.07 18.61 -24.36
C THR A 5 -13.93 19.04 -25.28
N THR A 6 -13.29 20.19 -25.02
CA THR A 6 -12.14 20.68 -25.81
C THR A 6 -10.80 20.11 -25.35
N LYS A 7 -10.72 19.60 -24.12
CA LYS A 7 -9.52 18.95 -23.58
C LYS A 7 -9.45 17.50 -24.03
N SER A 8 -8.32 17.13 -24.61
CA SER A 8 -8.00 15.73 -24.89
C SER A 8 -7.74 15.00 -23.57
N ASN A 9 -8.04 13.70 -23.51
CA ASN A 9 -7.67 12.90 -22.34
C ASN A 9 -6.16 12.98 -22.04
N LYS A 10 -5.34 13.23 -23.06
CA LYS A 10 -3.88 13.40 -22.95
C LYS A 10 -3.44 14.65 -22.21
N ASP A 11 -4.36 15.59 -21.95
CA ASP A 11 -4.05 16.85 -21.27
C ASP A 11 -4.19 16.74 -19.74
N PHE A 12 -4.62 15.59 -19.22
CA PHE A 12 -4.81 15.37 -17.79
C PHE A 12 -3.60 14.67 -17.15
N ILE A 13 -3.20 15.15 -15.97
CA ILE A 13 -2.15 14.52 -15.15
C ILE A 13 -2.48 13.05 -14.83
N SER A 14 -3.77 12.73 -14.66
CA SER A 14 -4.23 11.35 -14.46
C SER A 14 -3.92 10.44 -15.65
N TYR A 15 -3.95 10.97 -16.88
CA TYR A 15 -3.56 10.22 -18.07
C TYR A 15 -2.06 9.96 -18.09
N ASP A 16 -1.23 10.95 -17.78
CA ASP A 16 0.22 10.77 -17.73
C ASP A 16 0.64 9.74 -16.68
N LEU A 17 0.02 9.78 -15.49
CA LEU A 17 0.24 8.80 -14.43
C LEU A 17 -0.21 7.40 -14.83
N ALA A 18 -1.41 7.26 -15.39
CA ALA A 18 -1.92 5.97 -15.86
C ALA A 18 -1.09 5.40 -17.00
N ASN A 19 -0.69 6.23 -17.96
CA ASN A 19 0.16 5.82 -19.08
C ASN A 19 1.56 5.41 -18.60
N TRP A 20 2.14 6.12 -17.63
CA TRP A 20 3.39 5.70 -17.03
C TRP A 20 3.25 4.36 -16.29
N ALA A 21 2.23 4.23 -15.43
CA ALA A 21 1.94 3.02 -14.66
C ALA A 21 1.78 1.80 -15.57
N ALA A 22 1.00 1.93 -16.65
CA ALA A 22 0.75 0.85 -17.60
C ALA A 22 1.99 0.43 -18.41
N ASN A 23 3.01 1.29 -18.52
CA ASN A 23 4.23 1.03 -19.30
C ASN A 23 5.45 0.72 -18.43
N LEU A 24 5.31 0.68 -17.10
CA LEU A 24 6.40 0.35 -16.19
C LEU A 24 6.65 -1.16 -16.23
N THR A 25 7.92 -1.55 -16.31
CA THR A 25 8.34 -2.96 -16.22
C THR A 25 9.49 -3.08 -15.25
N TYR A 26 9.68 -4.27 -14.69
CA TYR A 26 10.75 -4.53 -13.72
C TYR A 26 12.14 -4.18 -14.27
N GLU A 27 12.37 -4.43 -15.56
CA GLU A 27 13.64 -4.18 -16.25
C GLU A 27 13.99 -2.69 -16.37
N LYS A 28 12.99 -1.81 -16.25
CA LYS A 28 13.19 -0.35 -16.27
C LYS A 28 13.55 0.21 -14.89
N LEU A 29 13.50 -0.62 -13.84
CA LEU A 29 13.83 -0.20 -12.47
C LEU A 29 15.34 -0.13 -12.28
N SER A 30 15.81 0.89 -11.58
CA SER A 30 17.23 0.96 -11.21
C SER A 30 17.55 -0.09 -10.14
N PRO A 31 18.79 -0.60 -10.08
CA PRO A 31 19.22 -1.52 -9.03
C PRO A 31 18.99 -0.96 -7.62
N GLU A 32 19.17 0.35 -7.44
CA GLU A 32 18.97 1.05 -6.17
C GLU A 32 17.49 1.06 -5.79
N ALA A 33 16.58 1.34 -6.73
CA ALA A 33 15.14 1.30 -6.47
C ALA A 33 14.68 -0.10 -6.05
N ILE A 34 15.17 -1.14 -6.73
CA ILE A 34 14.90 -2.55 -6.36
C ILE A 34 15.44 -2.85 -4.96
N HIS A 35 16.64 -2.39 -4.64
CA HIS A 35 17.26 -2.60 -3.34
C HIS A 35 16.45 -1.92 -2.22
N SER A 36 16.07 -0.65 -2.42
CA SER A 36 15.24 0.09 -1.47
C SER A 36 13.88 -0.57 -1.28
N ALA A 37 13.20 -0.99 -2.35
CA ALA A 37 11.91 -1.69 -2.24
C ALA A 37 11.99 -2.95 -1.36
N LYS A 38 13.07 -3.73 -1.52
CA LYS A 38 13.29 -4.91 -0.67
C LYS A 38 13.48 -4.55 0.80
N LEU A 39 14.20 -3.46 1.09
CA LEU A 39 14.37 -3.00 2.47
C LEU A 39 13.05 -2.55 3.09
N PHE A 40 12.23 -1.78 2.36
CA PHE A 40 10.88 -1.40 2.80
C PHE A 40 10.01 -2.61 3.07
N LEU A 41 10.04 -3.62 2.20
CA LEU A 41 9.31 -4.87 2.40
C LEU A 41 9.77 -5.61 3.65
N TYR A 42 11.08 -5.74 3.88
CA TYR A 42 11.60 -6.42 5.07
C TYR A 42 11.24 -5.68 6.37
N ASP A 43 11.34 -4.36 6.37
CA ASP A 43 10.95 -3.53 7.52
C ASP A 43 9.46 -3.69 7.85
N SER A 44 8.62 -3.62 6.83
CA SER A 44 7.17 -3.76 6.95
C SER A 44 6.77 -5.15 7.44
N LEU A 45 7.41 -6.21 6.94
CA LEU A 45 7.20 -7.57 7.44
C LEU A 45 7.66 -7.72 8.90
N GLY A 46 8.76 -7.07 9.29
CA GLY A 46 9.21 -7.04 10.68
C GLY A 46 8.17 -6.39 11.60
N CYS A 47 7.64 -5.24 11.21
CA CYS A 47 6.57 -4.55 11.92
C CYS A 47 5.30 -5.40 11.99
N ALA A 48 4.88 -6.00 10.87
CA ALA A 48 3.71 -6.87 10.80
C ALA A 48 3.80 -8.05 11.77
N LEU A 49 4.95 -8.72 11.81
CA LEU A 49 5.14 -9.88 12.69
C LEU A 49 5.09 -9.47 14.16
N GLY A 50 5.74 -8.36 14.54
CA GLY A 50 5.65 -7.82 15.90
C GLY A 50 4.26 -7.30 16.27
N GLY A 51 3.54 -6.73 15.30
CA GLY A 51 2.20 -6.19 15.47
C GLY A 51 1.09 -7.23 15.44
N SER A 52 1.32 -8.41 14.84
CA SER A 52 0.29 -9.44 14.61
C SER A 52 -0.36 -10.04 15.88
N LYS A 53 0.20 -9.73 17.07
CA LYS A 53 -0.28 -10.17 18.39
C LYS A 53 -0.77 -9.02 19.26
N GLN A 54 -0.95 -7.83 18.69
CA GLN A 54 -1.57 -6.72 19.42
C GLN A 54 -3.07 -6.98 19.60
N HIS A 55 -3.60 -6.48 20.70
CA HIS A 55 -4.97 -6.79 21.13
C HIS A 55 -6.03 -6.32 20.12
N ASP A 56 -5.79 -5.18 19.48
CA ASP A 56 -6.63 -4.61 18.41
C ASP A 56 -6.62 -5.47 17.14
N VAL A 57 -5.45 -6.00 16.75
CA VAL A 57 -5.30 -6.97 15.66
C VAL A 57 -6.06 -8.26 15.98
N GLU A 58 -5.95 -8.78 17.19
CA GLU A 58 -6.64 -10.01 17.61
C GLU A 58 -8.17 -9.85 17.56
N ILE A 59 -8.70 -8.77 18.11
CA ILE A 59 -10.15 -8.47 18.05
C ILE A 59 -10.64 -8.41 16.61
N THR A 60 -9.91 -7.70 15.76
CA THR A 60 -10.29 -7.50 14.36
C THR A 60 -10.21 -8.83 13.60
N LEU A 61 -9.15 -9.61 13.81
CA LEU A 61 -8.99 -10.91 13.21
C LEU A 61 -10.13 -11.87 13.60
N ASP A 62 -10.51 -11.91 14.87
CA ASP A 62 -11.59 -12.78 15.34
C ASP A 62 -12.94 -12.35 14.74
N HIS A 63 -13.19 -11.04 14.61
CA HIS A 63 -14.37 -10.54 13.89
C HIS A 63 -14.42 -11.05 12.44
N PHE A 64 -13.31 -11.01 11.70
CA PHE A 64 -13.29 -11.50 10.31
C PHE A 64 -13.35 -13.03 10.21
N LYS A 65 -12.82 -13.77 11.19
CA LYS A 65 -13.04 -15.23 11.25
C LYS A 65 -14.51 -15.57 11.46
N ASP A 66 -15.20 -14.83 12.31
CA ASP A 66 -16.64 -15.03 12.61
C ASP A 66 -17.53 -14.67 11.42
N MET A 67 -17.18 -13.61 10.67
CA MET A 67 -17.85 -13.30 9.40
C MET A 67 -17.63 -14.39 8.34
N GLY A 68 -16.58 -15.18 8.50
CA GLY A 68 -16.16 -16.19 7.54
C GLY A 68 -15.58 -15.59 6.28
N GLY A 69 -15.53 -16.39 5.22
CA GLY A 69 -14.85 -16.06 3.98
C GLY A 69 -13.76 -17.08 3.69
N THR A 70 -13.69 -17.51 2.43
CA THR A 70 -12.65 -18.40 1.94
C THR A 70 -11.87 -17.65 0.88
N GLY A 71 -10.55 -17.69 0.95
CA GLY A 71 -9.71 -17.15 -0.10
C GLY A 71 -8.30 -17.71 -0.06
N THR A 72 -7.47 -17.20 -0.94
CA THR A 72 -6.12 -17.68 -1.17
C THR A 72 -5.08 -16.90 -0.38
N CYS A 73 -5.42 -15.68 0.06
CA CYS A 73 -4.50 -14.71 0.65
C CYS A 73 -4.37 -14.92 2.15
N THR A 74 -3.14 -14.83 2.66
CA THR A 74 -2.79 -15.19 4.03
C THR A 74 -2.64 -13.95 4.91
N VAL A 75 -3.20 -14.01 6.11
CA VAL A 75 -3.04 -12.99 7.14
C VAL A 75 -1.79 -13.29 7.98
N PHE A 76 -0.93 -12.28 8.14
CA PHE A 76 0.32 -12.38 8.89
C PHE A 76 0.10 -12.85 10.33
N GLY A 77 0.98 -13.73 10.82
CA GLY A 77 1.01 -14.19 12.22
C GLY A 77 -0.16 -15.06 12.70
N SER A 78 -1.20 -15.24 11.87
CA SER A 78 -2.39 -16.04 12.22
C SER A 78 -2.56 -17.30 11.37
N GLY A 79 -2.05 -17.31 10.14
CA GLY A 79 -2.27 -18.39 9.17
C GLY A 79 -3.71 -18.45 8.64
N PHE A 80 -4.57 -17.52 9.05
CA PHE A 80 -5.91 -17.38 8.50
C PHE A 80 -5.83 -16.98 7.02
N LYS A 81 -6.68 -17.57 6.19
CA LYS A 81 -6.76 -17.26 4.76
C LYS A 81 -8.13 -16.73 4.40
N THR A 82 -8.16 -15.66 3.63
CA THR A 82 -9.39 -14.96 3.24
C THR A 82 -9.24 -14.29 1.87
N ASP A 83 -10.27 -13.57 1.43
CA ASP A 83 -10.26 -12.79 0.19
C ASP A 83 -9.15 -11.71 0.20
N PRO A 84 -8.66 -11.27 -0.97
CA PRO A 84 -7.53 -10.35 -1.06
C PRO A 84 -7.77 -8.99 -0.38
N VAL A 85 -9.01 -8.50 -0.34
CA VAL A 85 -9.33 -7.19 0.24
C VAL A 85 -9.25 -7.28 1.76
N THR A 86 -9.87 -8.30 2.34
CA THR A 86 -9.81 -8.54 3.79
C THR A 86 -8.38 -8.86 4.24
N ALA A 87 -7.64 -9.67 3.47
CA ALA A 87 -6.25 -10.01 3.78
C ALA A 87 -5.36 -8.76 3.76
N ALA A 88 -5.49 -7.90 2.74
CA ALA A 88 -4.74 -6.64 2.66
C ALA A 88 -5.06 -5.73 3.86
N PHE A 89 -6.33 -5.59 4.23
CA PHE A 89 -6.74 -4.78 5.38
C PHE A 89 -6.15 -5.30 6.71
N LEU A 90 -6.28 -6.59 7.00
CA LEU A 90 -5.75 -7.19 8.22
C LEU A 90 -4.21 -7.12 8.27
N ASN A 91 -3.55 -7.31 7.14
CA ASN A 91 -2.10 -7.20 7.04
C ASN A 91 -1.61 -5.75 7.22
N ALA A 92 -2.34 -4.76 6.70
CA ALA A 92 -2.05 -3.33 6.95
C ALA A 92 -2.21 -2.98 8.43
N LEU A 93 -3.25 -3.50 9.08
CA LEU A 93 -3.43 -3.36 10.52
C LEU A 93 -2.24 -3.95 11.30
N CYS A 94 -1.78 -5.15 10.92
CA CYS A 94 -0.59 -5.76 11.54
C CYS A 94 0.66 -4.89 11.41
N ILE A 95 0.91 -4.30 10.22
CA ILE A 95 2.06 -3.40 9.99
C ILE A 95 1.97 -2.18 10.90
N ARG A 96 0.76 -1.58 10.98
CA ARG A 96 0.54 -0.29 11.63
C ARG A 96 0.35 -0.35 13.14
N ALA A 97 0.02 -1.52 13.69
CA ALA A 97 -0.42 -1.70 15.08
C ALA A 97 0.53 -1.12 16.14
N MET A 98 1.85 -1.15 15.89
CA MET A 98 2.86 -0.68 16.86
C MET A 98 3.45 0.70 16.53
N ASP A 99 3.06 1.32 15.41
CA ASP A 99 3.62 2.61 14.96
C ASP A 99 5.17 2.60 14.80
N TYR A 100 5.72 1.43 14.49
CA TYR A 100 7.16 1.22 14.27
C TYR A 100 7.56 1.25 12.79
N ASN A 101 6.56 1.34 11.92
CA ASN A 101 6.75 1.34 10.49
C ASN A 101 7.23 2.70 9.97
N ASP A 102 7.79 2.68 8.77
CA ASP A 102 8.51 3.78 8.15
C ASP A 102 7.79 5.14 8.17
N ILE A 103 8.56 6.23 8.17
CA ILE A 103 8.02 7.60 8.08
C ILE A 103 8.62 8.31 6.88
N TYR A 104 7.76 8.77 5.97
CA TYR A 104 8.16 9.62 4.87
C TYR A 104 8.06 11.11 5.25
N TRP A 105 9.20 11.70 5.62
CA TRP A 105 9.24 13.08 6.13
C TRP A 105 9.36 14.13 5.00
N LYS A 106 8.28 14.34 4.23
CA LYS A 106 8.19 15.46 3.27
C LYS A 106 7.06 16.43 3.57
N ALA A 107 6.26 16.81 2.58
CA ALA A 107 5.25 17.86 2.74
C ALA A 107 4.15 17.46 3.75
N ASP A 108 3.86 16.16 3.84
CA ASP A 108 2.93 15.56 4.80
C ASP A 108 3.58 14.27 5.37
N PRO A 109 3.94 14.20 6.67
CA PRO A 109 4.49 12.98 7.25
C PRO A 109 3.47 11.85 7.28
N SER A 110 3.89 10.67 6.84
CA SER A 110 3.02 9.52 6.60
C SER A 110 3.80 8.21 6.66
N HIS A 111 3.08 7.09 6.63
CA HIS A 111 3.66 5.75 6.62
C HIS A 111 3.34 5.02 5.31
N PRO A 112 4.20 5.11 4.28
CA PRO A 112 3.90 4.49 3.00
C PRO A 112 3.98 2.96 3.02
N SER A 113 4.58 2.32 4.03
CA SER A 113 4.47 0.86 4.23
C SER A 113 3.04 0.34 4.37
N ASP A 114 2.07 1.20 4.71
CA ASP A 114 0.66 0.84 4.86
C ASP A 114 0.05 0.27 3.56
N ILE A 115 0.66 0.55 2.39
CA ILE A 115 0.14 0.17 1.07
C ILE A 115 0.61 -1.22 0.60
N ILE A 116 1.76 -1.71 1.10
CA ILE A 116 2.39 -3.00 0.71
C ILE A 116 1.47 -4.23 0.81
N PRO A 117 0.53 -4.31 1.77
CA PRO A 117 -0.40 -5.45 1.84
C PRO A 117 -1.30 -5.62 0.61
N ALA A 118 -1.62 -4.55 -0.11
CA ALA A 118 -2.48 -4.61 -1.29
C ALA A 118 -1.81 -5.35 -2.47
N PRO A 119 -0.63 -4.95 -2.97
CA PRO A 119 0.04 -5.66 -4.05
C PRO A 119 0.47 -7.06 -3.61
N LEU A 120 0.82 -7.24 -2.33
CA LEU A 120 1.13 -8.57 -1.78
C LEU A 120 -0.06 -9.53 -1.88
N SER A 121 -1.26 -9.09 -1.48
CA SER A 121 -2.47 -9.93 -1.53
C SER A 121 -2.83 -10.31 -2.96
N ILE A 122 -2.70 -9.37 -3.90
CA ILE A 122 -2.91 -9.64 -5.34
C ILE A 122 -1.86 -10.60 -5.90
N CYS A 123 -0.60 -10.44 -5.50
CA CYS A 123 0.47 -11.36 -5.91
C CYS A 123 0.22 -12.78 -5.39
N GLU A 124 -0.16 -12.94 -4.12
CA GLU A 124 -0.48 -14.25 -3.56
C GLU A 124 -1.70 -14.88 -4.25
N MET A 125 -2.76 -14.09 -4.48
CA MET A 125 -3.97 -14.57 -5.16
C MET A 125 -3.69 -15.12 -6.56
N ASN A 126 -2.82 -14.46 -7.31
CA ASN A 126 -2.53 -14.81 -8.71
C ASN A 126 -1.28 -15.69 -8.88
N GLY A 127 -0.57 -16.01 -7.78
CA GLY A 127 0.69 -16.77 -7.84
C GLY A 127 1.82 -16.02 -8.57
N LEU A 128 1.87 -14.68 -8.42
CA LEU A 128 2.88 -13.84 -9.05
C LEU A 128 4.23 -13.94 -8.35
N THR A 129 5.26 -13.40 -9.00
CA THR A 129 6.64 -13.47 -8.51
C THR A 129 6.99 -12.27 -7.64
N GLY A 130 8.09 -12.38 -6.88
CA GLY A 130 8.61 -11.23 -6.12
C GLY A 130 9.02 -10.03 -6.98
N LYS A 131 9.25 -10.21 -8.30
CA LYS A 131 9.48 -9.08 -9.21
C LYS A 131 8.20 -8.28 -9.44
N ASP A 132 7.07 -8.98 -9.55
CA ASP A 132 5.75 -8.35 -9.73
C ASP A 132 5.35 -7.59 -8.45
N LEU A 133 5.66 -8.14 -7.28
CA LEU A 133 5.49 -7.44 -6.00
C LEU A 133 6.33 -6.16 -5.93
N ILE A 134 7.64 -6.24 -6.21
CA ILE A 134 8.52 -5.06 -6.20
C ILE A 134 8.05 -4.00 -7.20
N LEU A 135 7.55 -4.42 -8.35
CA LEU A 135 6.99 -3.51 -9.35
C LEU A 135 5.74 -2.81 -8.82
N GLY A 136 4.84 -3.55 -8.16
CA GLY A 136 3.65 -3.02 -7.49
C GLY A 136 3.99 -2.02 -6.39
N ASP A 137 4.85 -2.41 -5.45
CA ASP A 137 5.29 -1.57 -4.33
C ASP A 137 5.88 -0.24 -4.82
N LEU A 138 6.75 -0.27 -5.83
CA LEU A 138 7.38 0.94 -6.38
C LEU A 138 6.40 1.81 -7.16
N LEU A 139 5.43 1.21 -7.83
CA LEU A 139 4.38 1.93 -8.52
C LEU A 139 3.51 2.69 -7.53
N GLU A 140 3.10 2.04 -6.45
CA GLU A 140 2.33 2.65 -5.36
C GLU A 140 3.13 3.75 -4.66
N LEU A 141 4.39 3.50 -4.29
CA LEU A 141 5.27 4.50 -3.70
C LEU A 141 5.43 5.76 -4.57
N ARG A 142 5.50 5.60 -5.90
CA ARG A 142 5.63 6.74 -6.82
C ARG A 142 4.31 7.49 -6.97
N MET A 143 3.18 6.80 -7.02
CA MET A 143 1.86 7.43 -7.02
C MET A 143 1.64 8.21 -5.72
N TRP A 144 1.99 7.59 -4.60
CA TRP A 144 1.94 8.16 -3.27
C TRP A 144 2.82 9.41 -3.15
N SER A 145 4.09 9.33 -3.59
CA SER A 145 5.00 10.49 -3.56
C SER A 145 4.48 11.66 -4.40
N ASN A 146 3.92 11.38 -5.59
CA ASN A 146 3.30 12.42 -6.42
C ASN A 146 2.07 13.02 -5.73
N ALA A 147 1.22 12.20 -5.10
CA ALA A 147 0.04 12.64 -4.36
C ALA A 147 0.41 13.55 -3.17
N THR A 148 1.48 13.22 -2.44
CA THR A 148 1.98 14.04 -1.33
C THR A 148 2.62 15.34 -1.78
N LEU A 149 3.22 15.37 -2.98
CA LEU A 149 3.78 16.60 -3.57
C LEU A 149 2.71 17.55 -4.12
N ILE A 150 1.57 17.03 -4.60
CA ILE A 150 0.43 17.86 -5.00
C ILE A 150 -0.45 18.27 -3.80
N GLY A 151 -0.39 17.52 -2.70
CA GLY A 151 -1.08 17.82 -1.45
C GLY A 151 -0.45 19.02 -0.74
N ASN A 152 -1.26 20.03 -0.45
CA ASN A 152 -0.81 21.23 0.27
C ASN A 152 -0.60 20.89 1.77
N SER A 153 0.43 21.43 2.42
CA SER A 153 0.79 21.17 3.84
C SER A 153 -0.24 21.63 4.90
N TYR A 154 -1.41 22.10 4.47
CA TYR A 154 -2.48 22.63 5.33
C TYR A 154 -3.31 21.56 6.06
N PHE A 155 -3.12 20.27 5.77
CA PHE A 155 -4.04 19.23 6.25
C PHE A 155 -3.69 18.61 7.61
N TYR A 156 -2.43 18.70 8.07
CA TYR A 156 -2.11 18.37 9.47
C TYR A 156 -2.87 19.29 10.44
N ALA A 157 -3.12 20.53 10.03
CA ALA A 157 -3.83 21.53 10.83
C ALA A 157 -5.32 21.20 11.03
N THR A 158 -5.89 20.21 10.32
CA THR A 158 -7.30 19.82 10.41
C THR A 158 -7.54 18.41 10.97
N ALA A 159 -6.52 17.80 11.62
CA ALA A 159 -6.62 16.51 12.32
C ALA A 159 -6.95 15.27 11.45
N TRP A 160 -6.63 15.31 10.16
CA TRP A 160 -6.91 14.21 9.21
C TRP A 160 -5.66 13.36 8.99
N ASN A 161 -5.72 12.04 9.27
CA ASN A 161 -4.59 11.11 9.14
C ASN A 161 -4.08 11.05 7.68
N PRO A 162 -2.82 11.44 7.40
CA PRO A 162 -2.24 11.42 6.06
C PRO A 162 -2.17 10.03 5.43
N SER A 163 -1.81 8.98 6.18
CA SER A 163 -1.72 7.60 5.65
C SER A 163 -3.04 7.15 5.02
N GLY A 164 -4.17 7.44 5.66
CA GLY A 164 -5.50 7.04 5.17
C GLY A 164 -6.04 7.85 3.98
N LYS A 165 -5.33 8.88 3.49
CA LYS A 165 -5.75 9.69 2.33
C LYS A 165 -5.21 9.20 0.99
N VAL A 166 -4.04 8.57 1.04
CA VAL A 166 -3.19 8.30 -0.13
C VAL A 166 -2.83 6.83 -0.26
N GLY A 167 -3.11 6.01 0.76
CA GLY A 167 -3.08 4.55 0.68
C GLY A 167 -4.35 3.94 0.12
#